data_AF-A0A960B5W7-F1
#
_entry.id   AF-A0A960B5W7-F1
#
_cell.length_a   1.000
_cell.length_b   1.000
_cell.length_c   1.000
_cell.angle_alpha   90.00
_cell.angle_beta   90.00
_cell.angle_gamma   90.00
#
_symmetry.space_group_name_H-M   'P 1'
#
loop_
_entity.id
_entity.type
_entity.pdbx_description
1 polymer ?
#
loop_
_entity_poly.entity_id
_entity_poly.type
_entity_poly.pdbx_seq_one_letter_code
_entity_poly.pdbx_strand_id
1 'polypeptide(L)'
;MSVPISTEPATRGDGRAGPPRTTACPSLLGDGHGEPPQAGPPPCLGDLHLDEVIARAAPGDFQRNVWHTPLADEAIVEYRQDVARDLQRPGIRRAAEGFAAAVEGARNAITARAQAHYPVPAELNLLAAIERFTSAVQQFTTGLAEQSPRSQALRGVAAHLAGYVRAAGFRELADGADALLADLRGTPVELGIQSGTVWVTADGGRAAWAPQIAASSPGS
;
A
#
# COMPACT_ATOMS: atom_id res chain seq x y z
N MET A 1 -48.18 0.75 -19.91
CA MET A 1 -47.10 0.01 -20.59
C MET A 1 -45.89 0.03 -19.66
N SER A 2 -45.75 -1.03 -18.85
CA SER A 2 -44.70 -1.15 -17.84
C SER A 2 -43.67 -2.14 -18.34
N VAL A 3 -42.41 -1.71 -18.45
CA VAL A 3 -41.28 -2.58 -18.78
C VAL A 3 -40.72 -3.13 -17.47
N PRO A 4 -40.70 -4.46 -17.26
CA PRO A 4 -40.02 -5.04 -16.10
C PRO A 4 -38.51 -5.01 -16.34
N ILE A 5 -37.78 -4.38 -15.43
CA ILE A 5 -36.32 -4.49 -15.33
C ILE A 5 -36.03 -5.84 -14.69
N SER A 6 -35.55 -6.79 -15.49
CA SER A 6 -35.02 -8.07 -15.01
C SER A 6 -33.75 -7.80 -14.22
N THR A 7 -33.79 -8.07 -12.91
CA THR A 7 -32.60 -8.14 -12.06
C THR A 7 -31.99 -9.52 -12.21
N GLU A 8 -31.08 -9.70 -13.18
CA GLU A 8 -30.19 -10.85 -13.18
C GLU A 8 -29.13 -10.68 -12.09
N PRO A 9 -28.89 -11.69 -11.22
CA PRO A 9 -27.82 -11.64 -10.25
C PRO A 9 -26.48 -11.75 -10.98
N ALA A 10 -25.67 -10.69 -10.90
CA ALA A 10 -24.29 -10.68 -11.37
C ALA A 10 -23.54 -11.87 -10.74
N THR A 11 -23.11 -12.79 -11.60
CA THR A 11 -22.24 -13.91 -11.27
C THR A 11 -20.98 -13.37 -10.60
N ARG A 12 -20.86 -13.62 -9.29
CA ARG A 12 -19.68 -13.37 -8.46
C ARG A 12 -18.52 -14.12 -9.12
N GLY A 13 -17.57 -13.38 -9.68
CA GLY A 13 -16.41 -13.94 -10.37
C GLY A 13 -15.70 -14.97 -9.50
N ASP A 14 -15.54 -16.17 -10.06
CA ASP A 14 -14.79 -17.26 -9.47
C ASP A 14 -13.40 -16.78 -9.06
N GLY A 15 -12.98 -17.21 -7.87
CA GLY A 15 -11.73 -16.82 -7.23
C GLY A 15 -10.55 -16.90 -8.19
N ARG A 16 -10.13 -15.74 -8.72
CA ARG A 16 -8.80 -15.59 -9.29
C ARG A 16 -7.82 -15.89 -8.17
N ALA A 17 -7.22 -17.08 -8.25
CA ALA A 17 -6.08 -17.44 -7.45
C ALA A 17 -5.12 -16.24 -7.49
N GLY A 18 -4.78 -15.70 -6.31
CA GLY A 18 -3.79 -14.65 -6.20
C GLY A 18 -2.51 -15.05 -6.96
N PRO A 19 -1.67 -14.09 -7.36
CA PRO A 19 -0.44 -14.39 -8.07
C PRO A 19 0.29 -15.55 -7.38
N PRO A 20 0.85 -16.52 -8.15
CA PRO A 20 1.55 -17.66 -7.57
C PRO A 20 2.50 -17.15 -6.50
N ARG A 21 2.63 -17.88 -5.38
CA ARG A 21 3.63 -17.59 -4.34
C ARG A 21 5.02 -17.83 -4.94
N THR A 22 5.47 -16.91 -5.79
CA THR A 22 6.77 -16.92 -6.43
C THR A 22 7.81 -16.94 -5.33
N THR A 23 8.74 -17.89 -5.39
CA THR A 23 10.07 -17.92 -4.75
C THR A 23 10.17 -17.14 -3.44
N ALA A 24 10.27 -17.87 -2.32
CA ALA A 24 10.44 -17.33 -0.97
C ALA A 24 11.19 -15.99 -0.98
N CYS A 25 10.50 -14.92 -0.60
CA CYS A 25 11.06 -13.58 -0.55
C CYS A 25 12.33 -13.64 0.32
N PRO A 26 13.50 -13.19 -0.18
CA PRO A 26 14.73 -13.23 0.59
C PRO A 26 14.57 -12.39 1.87
N SER A 27 15.00 -12.94 3.00
CA SER A 27 14.85 -12.29 4.30
C SER A 27 15.89 -11.19 4.49
N LEU A 28 15.45 -10.06 5.04
CA LEU A 28 16.34 -8.97 5.45
C LEU A 28 17.02 -9.23 6.81
N LEU A 29 16.58 -10.26 7.53
CA LEU A 29 17.01 -10.53 8.91
C LEU A 29 17.96 -11.73 9.05
N GLY A 30 18.18 -12.47 7.96
CA GLY A 30 19.09 -13.61 7.87
C GLY A 30 18.99 -14.28 6.50
N ASP A 31 19.90 -15.22 6.24
CA ASP A 31 20.06 -15.92 4.96
C ASP A 31 19.31 -17.27 4.88
N GLY A 32 18.63 -17.69 5.94
CA GLY A 32 17.80 -18.91 5.91
C GLY A 32 16.96 -19.20 7.15
N HIS A 33 16.84 -18.27 8.09
CA HIS A 33 16.19 -18.57 9.38
C HIS A 33 14.69 -18.24 9.31
N GLY A 34 13.88 -19.19 9.79
CA GLY A 34 12.48 -18.96 10.13
C GLY A 34 12.34 -17.81 11.14
N GLU A 35 11.11 -17.35 11.32
CA GLU A 35 10.79 -16.24 12.24
C GLU A 35 11.50 -16.44 13.59
N PRO A 36 12.22 -15.42 14.10
CA PRO A 36 12.96 -15.56 15.34
C PRO A 36 12.00 -16.05 16.44
N PRO A 37 12.40 -17.04 17.26
CA PRO A 37 11.56 -17.52 18.34
C PRO A 37 11.12 -16.34 19.20
N GLN A 38 9.84 -16.32 19.61
CA GLN A 38 9.35 -15.26 20.49
C GLN A 38 10.16 -15.26 21.78
N ALA A 39 10.97 -14.22 21.96
CA ALA A 39 11.83 -14.03 23.11
C ALA A 39 11.35 -12.82 23.93
N GLY A 40 11.29 -13.01 25.25
CA GLY A 40 11.15 -11.88 26.17
C GLY A 40 12.39 -10.96 26.11
N PRO A 41 12.26 -9.68 26.49
CA PRO A 41 13.38 -8.75 26.50
C PRO A 41 14.51 -9.25 27.43
N PRO A 42 15.77 -9.27 26.99
CA PRO A 42 16.91 -9.54 27.85
C PRO A 42 16.98 -8.56 29.03
N PRO A 43 17.33 -9.01 30.26
CA PRO A 43 17.38 -8.15 31.43
C PRO A 43 18.29 -6.92 31.27
N CYS A 44 19.40 -7.06 30.54
CA CYS A 44 20.34 -5.97 30.29
C CYS A 44 19.76 -4.80 29.49
N LEU A 45 18.65 -4.99 28.76
CA LEU A 45 18.00 -3.89 28.05
C LEU A 45 17.37 -2.89 29.01
N GLY A 46 16.81 -3.37 30.14
CA GLY A 46 16.27 -2.50 31.18
C GLY A 46 17.38 -1.75 31.92
N ASP A 47 18.49 -2.44 32.25
CA ASP A 47 19.63 -1.82 32.92
C ASP A 47 20.27 -0.67 32.10
N LEU A 48 20.22 -0.78 30.77
CA LEU A 48 20.76 0.23 29.85
C LEU A 48 19.70 1.21 29.32
N HIS A 49 18.45 1.12 29.80
CA HIS A 49 17.29 1.87 29.28
C HIS A 49 17.12 1.76 27.75
N LEU A 50 17.57 0.64 27.16
CA LEU A 50 17.42 0.36 25.72
C LEU A 50 16.02 -0.13 25.38
N ASP A 51 15.28 -0.65 26.36
CA ASP A 51 13.87 -1.01 26.24
C ASP A 51 13.01 0.20 25.85
N GLU A 52 13.25 1.38 26.42
CA GLU A 52 12.56 2.63 26.04
C GLU A 52 12.85 3.03 24.59
N VAL A 53 14.11 2.93 24.18
CA VAL A 53 14.55 3.23 22.81
C VAL A 53 13.90 2.26 21.82
N ILE A 54 13.90 0.96 22.14
CA ILE A 54 13.28 -0.08 21.31
C ILE A 54 11.78 0.12 21.25
N ALA A 55 11.09 0.42 22.36
CA ALA A 55 9.65 0.65 22.36
C ALA A 55 9.24 1.78 21.42
N ARG A 56 10.06 2.84 21.32
CA ARG A 56 9.82 3.95 20.40
C ARG A 56 10.20 3.64 18.95
N ALA A 57 11.25 2.88 18.71
CA ALA A 57 11.75 2.54 17.38
C ALA A 57 11.01 1.34 16.73
N ALA A 58 10.44 0.46 17.54
CA ALA A 58 9.81 -0.80 17.14
C ALA A 58 8.40 -0.88 17.77
N PRO A 59 7.40 -0.22 17.17
CA PRO A 59 6.05 -0.12 17.76
C PRO A 59 5.26 -1.44 17.70
N GLY A 60 5.63 -2.40 16.85
CA GLY A 60 4.97 -3.70 16.73
C GLY A 60 5.72 -4.84 17.41
N ASP A 61 5.00 -5.91 17.75
CA ASP A 61 5.55 -7.07 18.45
C ASP A 61 6.62 -7.80 17.64
N PHE A 62 6.41 -7.95 16.33
CA PHE A 62 7.41 -8.51 15.43
C PHE A 62 8.71 -7.70 15.48
N GLN A 63 8.62 -6.37 15.33
CA GLN A 63 9.79 -5.50 15.35
C GLN A 63 10.51 -5.58 16.69
N ARG A 64 9.80 -5.59 17.82
CA ARG A 64 10.40 -5.76 19.16
C ARG A 64 11.12 -7.10 19.28
N ASN A 65 10.49 -8.18 18.81
CA ASN A 65 11.09 -9.51 18.86
C ASN A 65 12.44 -9.57 18.10
N VAL A 66 12.57 -8.84 16.99
CA VAL A 66 13.86 -8.72 16.27
C VAL A 66 14.97 -8.13 17.13
N TRP A 67 14.65 -7.18 18.02
CA TRP A 67 15.61 -6.55 18.94
C TRP A 67 15.85 -7.36 20.21
N HIS A 68 14.84 -8.07 20.69
CA HIS A 68 14.94 -8.89 21.91
C HIS A 68 15.68 -10.21 21.66
N THR A 69 15.70 -10.69 20.42
CA THR A 69 16.37 -11.95 20.07
C THR A 69 17.89 -11.74 20.00
N PRO A 70 18.67 -12.33 20.92
CA PRO A 70 20.12 -12.26 20.86
C PRO A 70 20.64 -13.00 19.62
N LEU A 71 21.61 -12.42 18.93
CA LEU A 71 22.29 -13.08 17.82
C LEU A 71 23.59 -13.70 18.35
N ALA A 72 23.75 -15.01 18.16
CA ALA A 72 24.96 -15.74 18.54
C ALA A 72 25.99 -15.85 17.40
N ASP A 73 25.59 -15.52 16.18
CA ASP A 73 26.40 -15.62 14.97
C ASP A 73 26.78 -14.22 14.45
N GLU A 74 28.09 -13.96 14.41
CA GLU A 74 28.65 -12.71 13.90
C GLU A 74 28.30 -12.47 12.43
N ALA A 75 28.21 -13.52 11.61
CA ALA A 75 27.85 -13.38 10.20
C ALA A 75 26.43 -12.81 10.02
N ILE A 76 25.49 -13.18 10.90
CA ILE A 76 24.12 -12.64 10.89
C ILE A 76 24.12 -11.17 11.34
N VAL A 77 24.98 -10.82 12.31
CA VAL A 77 25.14 -9.44 12.76
C VAL A 77 25.66 -8.57 11.61
N GLU A 78 26.73 -9.00 10.93
CA GLU A 78 27.28 -8.30 9.76
C GLU A 78 26.25 -8.17 8.63
N TYR A 79 25.51 -9.24 8.34
CA TYR A 79 24.42 -9.24 7.34
C TYR A 79 23.39 -8.15 7.63
N ARG A 80 22.92 -8.03 8.88
CA ARG A 80 21.94 -6.99 9.27
C ARG A 80 22.56 -5.58 9.26
N GLN A 81 23.82 -5.44 9.66
CA GLN A 81 24.52 -4.16 9.63
C GLN A 81 24.70 -3.65 8.19
N ASP A 82 24.98 -4.52 7.24
CA ASP A 82 25.05 -4.18 5.82
C ASP A 82 23.72 -3.63 5.30
N VAL A 83 22.60 -4.26 5.68
CA VAL A 83 21.25 -3.77 5.36
C VAL A 83 21.00 -2.41 5.99
N ALA A 84 21.32 -2.24 7.28
CA ALA A 84 21.17 -0.97 7.97
C ALA A 84 21.99 0.15 7.32
N ARG A 85 23.21 -0.15 6.87
CA ARG A 85 24.09 0.81 6.19
C ARG A 85 23.52 1.24 4.84
N ASP A 86 22.94 0.33 4.07
CA ASP A 86 22.24 0.69 2.84
C ASP A 86 20.98 1.53 3.11
N LEU A 87 20.18 1.18 4.14
CA LEU A 87 18.98 1.93 4.54
C LEU A 87 19.31 3.32 5.14
N GLN A 88 20.56 3.58 5.50
CA GLN A 88 21.02 4.92 5.87
C GLN A 88 21.26 5.83 4.65
N ARG A 89 21.35 5.27 3.44
CA ARG A 89 21.51 6.06 2.22
C ARG A 89 20.19 6.78 1.91
N PRO A 90 20.18 8.12 1.74
CA PRO A 90 18.93 8.89 1.64
C PRO A 90 17.98 8.43 0.53
N GLY A 91 18.51 8.02 -0.63
CA GLY A 91 17.70 7.52 -1.75
C GLY A 91 16.98 6.22 -1.42
N ILE A 92 17.69 5.24 -0.85
CA ILE A 92 17.12 3.95 -0.45
C ILE A 92 16.13 4.14 0.70
N ARG A 93 16.48 4.98 1.68
CA ARG A 93 15.61 5.28 2.82
C ARG A 93 14.25 5.80 2.38
N ARG A 94 14.21 6.86 1.56
CA ARG A 94 12.95 7.45 1.09
C ARG A 94 12.10 6.45 0.31
N ALA A 95 12.73 5.65 -0.53
CA ALA A 95 12.04 4.64 -1.31
C ALA A 95 11.43 3.54 -0.40
N ALA A 96 12.18 3.10 0.63
CA ALA A 96 11.71 2.13 1.61
C ALA A 96 10.57 2.68 2.49
N GLU A 97 10.66 3.94 2.91
CA GLU A 97 9.60 4.62 3.68
C GLU A 97 8.30 4.74 2.88
N GLY A 98 8.39 5.15 1.61
CA GLY A 98 7.24 5.22 0.70
C GLY A 98 6.58 3.85 0.49
N PHE A 99 7.40 2.81 0.30
CA PHE A 99 6.91 1.43 0.21
C PHE A 99 6.21 0.97 1.49
N ALA A 100 6.82 1.19 2.66
CA ALA A 100 6.24 0.81 3.94
C ALA A 100 4.90 1.51 4.21
N ALA A 101 4.81 2.81 3.91
CA ALA A 101 3.57 3.56 4.04
C ALA A 101 2.46 3.04 3.12
N ALA A 102 2.80 2.65 1.88
CA ALA A 102 1.83 2.09 0.94
C ALA A 102 1.34 0.70 1.37
N VAL A 103 2.23 -0.16 1.89
CA VAL A 103 1.85 -1.47 2.46
C VAL A 103 0.90 -1.31 3.63
N GLU A 104 1.20 -0.39 4.55
CA GLU A 104 0.35 -0.12 5.71
C GLU A 104 -1.01 0.45 5.29
N GLY A 105 -1.01 1.39 4.32
CA GLY A 105 -2.24 1.91 3.72
C GLY A 105 -3.12 0.83 3.10
N ALA A 106 -2.51 -0.12 2.38
CA ALA A 106 -3.23 -1.25 1.78
C ALA A 106 -3.84 -2.17 2.84
N ARG A 107 -3.09 -2.52 3.90
CA ARG A 107 -3.61 -3.32 5.02
C ARG A 107 -4.80 -2.65 5.68
N ASN A 108 -4.69 -1.35 5.96
CA ASN A 108 -5.76 -0.58 6.57
C ASN A 108 -7.01 -0.53 5.67
N ALA A 109 -6.85 -0.37 4.36
CA ALA A 109 -7.98 -0.38 3.43
C ALA A 109 -8.66 -1.75 3.34
N ILE A 110 -7.90 -2.85 3.35
CA ILE A 110 -8.44 -4.23 3.38
C ILE A 110 -9.27 -4.45 4.66
N THR A 111 -8.71 -4.09 5.83
CA THR A 111 -9.38 -4.22 7.12
C THR A 111 -10.63 -3.36 7.19
N ALA A 112 -10.53 -2.09 6.76
CA ALA A 112 -11.67 -1.17 6.74
C ALA A 112 -12.80 -1.68 5.85
N ARG A 113 -12.48 -2.24 4.67
CA ARG A 113 -13.49 -2.84 3.79
C ARG A 113 -14.22 -4.01 4.45
N ALA A 114 -13.51 -4.86 5.18
CA ALA A 114 -14.12 -5.99 5.87
C ALA A 114 -15.13 -5.56 6.97
N GLN A 115 -14.98 -4.33 7.49
CA GLN A 115 -15.80 -3.79 8.59
C GLN A 115 -16.82 -2.73 8.11
N ALA A 116 -16.84 -2.41 6.82
CA ALA A 116 -17.58 -1.27 6.30
C ALA A 116 -19.10 -1.49 6.31
N HIS A 117 -19.83 -0.51 6.84
CA HIS A 117 -21.30 -0.46 6.73
C HIS A 117 -21.78 -0.02 5.35
N TYR A 118 -20.97 0.74 4.61
CA TYR A 118 -21.27 1.20 3.25
C TYR A 118 -20.28 0.59 2.25
N PRO A 119 -20.72 -0.33 1.37
CA PRO A 119 -19.81 -1.12 0.54
C PRO A 119 -19.11 -0.29 -0.54
N VAL A 120 -19.82 0.65 -1.18
CA VAL A 120 -19.27 1.40 -2.33
C VAL A 120 -18.09 2.32 -1.94
N PRO A 121 -18.18 3.18 -0.91
CA PRO A 121 -17.02 3.99 -0.48
C PRO A 121 -15.84 3.13 -0.02
N ALA A 122 -16.11 1.96 0.58
CA ALA A 122 -15.07 1.06 1.05
C ALA A 122 -14.35 0.35 -0.11
N GLU A 123 -15.08 0.00 -1.16
CA GLU A 123 -14.50 -0.56 -2.39
C GLU A 123 -13.67 0.45 -3.16
N LEU A 124 -14.13 1.70 -3.25
CA LEU A 124 -13.34 2.80 -3.83
C LEU A 124 -12.06 3.06 -3.03
N ASN A 125 -12.14 3.05 -1.69
CA ASN A 125 -10.96 3.21 -0.85
C ASN A 125 -9.97 2.06 -1.02
N LEU A 126 -10.45 0.81 -1.11
CA LEU A 126 -9.60 -0.35 -1.39
C LEU A 126 -8.93 -0.21 -2.77
N LEU A 127 -9.69 0.14 -3.80
CA LEU A 127 -9.19 0.34 -5.16
C LEU A 127 -8.09 1.42 -5.20
N ALA A 128 -8.31 2.56 -4.56
CA ALA A 128 -7.30 3.61 -4.43
C ALA A 128 -6.08 3.20 -3.57
N ALA A 129 -6.24 2.26 -2.65
CA ALA A 129 -5.12 1.70 -1.91
C ALA A 129 -4.32 0.69 -2.75
N ILE A 130 -4.97 -0.07 -3.62
CA ILE A 130 -4.31 -0.99 -4.58
C ILE A 130 -3.44 -0.22 -5.57
N GLU A 131 -3.95 0.88 -6.15
CA GLU A 131 -3.16 1.73 -7.05
C GLU A 131 -1.92 2.29 -6.35
N ARG A 132 -2.09 2.92 -5.17
CA ARG A 132 -0.95 3.42 -4.38
C ARG A 132 0.05 2.33 -4.02
N PHE A 133 -0.41 1.13 -3.67
CA PHE A 133 0.45 0.00 -3.36
C PHE A 133 1.25 -0.46 -4.57
N THR A 134 0.60 -0.70 -5.71
CA THR A 134 1.27 -1.17 -6.93
C THR A 134 2.26 -0.13 -7.46
N SER A 135 1.89 1.16 -7.46
CA SER A 135 2.76 2.28 -7.80
C SER A 135 3.98 2.35 -6.86
N ALA A 136 3.78 2.23 -5.54
CA ALA A 136 4.89 2.24 -4.57
C ALA A 136 5.83 1.03 -4.74
N VAL A 137 5.32 -0.15 -5.06
CA VAL A 137 6.14 -1.34 -5.35
C VAL A 137 7.00 -1.10 -6.59
N GLN A 138 6.44 -0.55 -7.67
CA GLN A 138 7.19 -0.22 -8.90
C GLN A 138 8.25 0.86 -8.65
N GLN A 139 7.90 1.92 -7.93
CA GLN A 139 8.84 2.99 -7.56
C GLN A 139 9.97 2.47 -6.66
N PHE A 140 9.66 1.63 -5.69
CA PHE A 140 10.68 1.03 -4.82
C PHE A 140 11.59 0.08 -5.59
N THR A 141 11.04 -0.71 -6.50
CA THR A 141 11.82 -1.61 -7.39
C THR A 141 12.80 -0.80 -8.25
N THR A 142 12.32 0.26 -8.87
CA THR A 142 13.13 1.16 -9.71
C THR A 142 14.19 1.88 -8.87
N GLY A 143 13.79 2.43 -7.73
CA GLY A 143 14.69 3.13 -6.81
C GLY A 143 15.80 2.23 -6.28
N LEU A 144 15.51 0.96 -5.96
CA LEU A 144 16.56 0.01 -5.56
C LEU A 144 17.53 -0.29 -6.71
N ALA A 145 17.04 -0.44 -7.95
CA ALA A 145 17.89 -0.68 -9.10
C ALA A 145 18.84 0.51 -9.36
N GLU A 146 18.31 1.73 -9.34
CA GLU A 146 19.09 2.96 -9.54
C GLU A 146 20.12 3.18 -8.42
N GLN A 147 19.74 2.89 -7.17
CA GLN A 147 20.62 3.09 -6.03
C GLN A 147 21.66 1.97 -5.86
N SER A 148 21.50 0.81 -6.49
CA SER A 148 22.48 -0.29 -6.44
C SER A 148 22.92 -0.63 -4.99
N PRO A 149 22.07 -1.29 -4.18
CA PRO A 149 22.41 -1.65 -2.81
C PRO A 149 23.65 -2.56 -2.73
N ARG A 150 24.44 -2.37 -1.67
CA ARG A 150 25.67 -3.15 -1.43
C ARG A 150 25.42 -4.42 -0.62
N SER A 151 24.39 -4.42 0.23
CA SER A 151 24.00 -5.56 1.02
C SER A 151 23.44 -6.67 0.14
N GLN A 152 23.84 -7.90 0.45
CA GLN A 152 23.30 -9.08 -0.23
C GLN A 152 21.79 -9.18 -0.08
N ALA A 153 21.26 -8.85 1.11
CA ALA A 153 19.82 -8.92 1.39
C ALA A 153 19.01 -8.00 0.48
N LEU A 154 19.37 -6.70 0.40
CA LEU A 154 18.61 -5.76 -0.42
C LEU A 154 18.78 -6.01 -1.92
N ARG A 155 19.93 -6.55 -2.36
CA ARG A 155 20.06 -7.05 -3.74
C ARG A 155 19.10 -8.22 -4.00
N GLY A 156 18.99 -9.14 -3.05
CA GLY A 156 18.00 -10.23 -3.11
C GLY A 156 16.58 -9.70 -3.22
N VAL A 157 16.21 -8.75 -2.35
CA VAL A 157 14.89 -8.12 -2.38
C VAL A 157 14.66 -7.39 -3.70
N ALA A 158 15.64 -6.64 -4.20
CA ALA A 158 15.54 -5.97 -5.50
C ALA A 158 15.30 -6.96 -6.64
N ALA A 159 16.02 -8.08 -6.66
CA ALA A 159 15.83 -9.13 -7.66
C ALA A 159 14.44 -9.79 -7.56
N HIS A 160 13.99 -10.08 -6.33
CA HIS A 160 12.66 -10.62 -6.08
C HIS A 160 11.55 -9.65 -6.55
N LEU A 161 11.65 -8.38 -6.16
CA LEU A 161 10.70 -7.34 -6.56
C LEU A 161 10.68 -7.14 -8.07
N ALA A 162 11.84 -7.14 -8.73
CA ALA A 162 11.93 -7.07 -10.19
C ALA A 162 11.20 -8.25 -10.87
N GLY A 163 11.28 -9.45 -10.29
CA GLY A 163 10.49 -10.60 -10.73
C GLY A 163 8.99 -10.42 -10.46
N TYR A 164 8.64 -9.95 -9.27
CA TYR A 164 7.26 -9.75 -8.83
C TYR A 164 6.52 -8.72 -9.70
N VAL A 165 7.12 -7.56 -10.00
CA VAL A 165 6.47 -6.53 -10.83
C VAL A 165 6.28 -6.96 -12.29
N ARG A 166 7.07 -7.93 -12.78
CA ARG A 166 6.92 -8.50 -14.12
C ARG A 166 5.90 -9.64 -14.18
N ALA A 167 5.49 -10.19 -13.04
CA ALA A 167 4.53 -11.28 -12.99
C ALA A 167 3.16 -10.83 -13.52
N ALA A 168 2.50 -11.69 -14.30
CA ALA A 168 1.21 -11.38 -14.92
C ALA A 168 0.16 -10.93 -13.88
N GLY A 169 0.06 -11.62 -12.74
CA GLY A 169 -0.90 -11.25 -11.70
C GLY A 169 -0.65 -9.88 -11.06
N PHE A 170 0.60 -9.41 -10.97
CA PHE A 170 0.89 -8.06 -10.49
C PHE A 170 0.47 -7.02 -11.53
N ARG A 171 0.80 -7.26 -12.80
CA ARG A 171 0.43 -6.35 -13.90
C ARG A 171 -1.09 -6.24 -14.07
N GLU A 172 -1.79 -7.36 -14.04
CA GLU A 172 -3.26 -7.37 -14.09
C GLU A 172 -3.89 -6.58 -12.95
N LEU A 173 -3.32 -6.66 -11.74
CA LEU A 173 -3.79 -5.89 -10.59
C LEU A 173 -3.53 -4.39 -10.76
N ALA A 174 -2.32 -4.02 -11.20
CA ALA A 174 -1.93 -2.62 -11.39
C ALA A 174 -2.74 -1.97 -12.54
N ASP A 175 -2.70 -2.57 -13.73
CA ASP A 175 -3.38 -2.07 -14.92
C ASP A 175 -4.91 -2.02 -14.70
N GLY A 176 -5.46 -3.04 -14.02
CA GLY A 176 -6.88 -3.10 -13.71
C GLY A 176 -7.32 -2.02 -12.71
N ALA A 177 -6.53 -1.75 -11.67
CA ALA A 177 -6.84 -0.70 -10.70
C ALA A 177 -6.76 0.70 -11.32
N ASP A 178 -5.73 0.95 -12.13
CA ASP A 178 -5.54 2.22 -12.84
C ASP A 178 -6.68 2.49 -13.81
N ALA A 179 -7.07 1.49 -14.61
CA ALA A 179 -8.15 1.61 -15.58
C ALA A 179 -9.49 1.92 -14.90
N LEU A 180 -9.83 1.21 -13.82
CA LEU A 180 -11.08 1.44 -13.08
C LEU A 180 -11.10 2.83 -12.43
N LEU A 181 -9.99 3.28 -11.84
CA LEU A 181 -9.91 4.64 -11.26
C LEU A 181 -9.99 5.72 -12.32
N ALA A 182 -9.37 5.52 -13.49
CA ALA A 182 -9.44 6.45 -14.60
C ALA A 182 -10.89 6.60 -15.11
N ASP A 183 -11.61 5.49 -15.27
CA ASP A 183 -13.02 5.47 -15.67
C ASP A 183 -13.92 6.20 -14.65
N LEU A 184 -13.75 5.87 -13.36
CA LEU A 184 -14.51 6.48 -12.27
C LEU A 184 -14.24 7.99 -12.11
N ARG A 185 -12.99 8.43 -12.27
CA ARG A 185 -12.62 9.86 -12.17
C ARG A 185 -12.92 10.63 -13.46
N GLY A 186 -12.98 9.94 -14.59
CA GLY A 186 -13.23 10.51 -15.91
C GLY A 186 -14.71 10.75 -16.21
N THR A 187 -15.62 10.26 -15.37
CA THR A 187 -17.06 10.44 -15.56
C THR A 187 -17.51 11.79 -14.97
N PRO A 188 -17.84 12.80 -15.79
CA PRO A 188 -18.35 14.07 -15.28
C PRO A 188 -19.71 13.87 -14.61
N VAL A 189 -19.90 14.53 -13.47
CA VAL A 189 -21.16 14.52 -12.71
C VAL A 189 -21.61 15.94 -12.44
N GLU A 190 -22.91 16.15 -12.51
CA GLU A 190 -23.57 17.37 -12.04
C GLU A 190 -23.87 17.22 -10.55
N LEU A 191 -23.31 18.11 -9.73
CA LEU A 191 -23.63 18.24 -8.31
C LEU A 191 -24.58 19.44 -8.13
N GLY A 192 -25.75 19.20 -7.55
CA GLY A 192 -26.67 20.27 -7.17
C GLY A 192 -26.88 20.31 -5.67
N ILE A 193 -26.92 21.52 -5.12
CA ILE A 193 -27.24 21.75 -3.71
C ILE A 193 -28.52 22.59 -3.67
N GLN A 194 -29.60 22.03 -3.16
CA GLN A 194 -30.87 22.73 -3.00
C GLN A 194 -31.38 22.56 -1.57
N SER A 195 -31.51 23.67 -0.84
CA SER A 195 -32.07 23.70 0.52
C SER A 195 -31.44 22.68 1.47
N GLY A 196 -30.10 22.60 1.48
CA GLY A 196 -29.34 21.67 2.33
C GLY A 196 -29.33 20.21 1.86
N THR A 197 -29.98 19.90 0.73
CA THR A 197 -29.93 18.57 0.09
C THR A 197 -28.94 18.60 -1.06
N VAL A 198 -28.02 17.63 -1.07
CA VAL A 198 -27.07 17.41 -2.18
C VAL A 198 -27.62 16.32 -3.07
N TRP A 199 -27.75 16.58 -4.37
CA TRP A 199 -28.04 15.58 -5.38
C TRP A 199 -26.89 15.48 -6.38
N VAL A 200 -26.71 14.26 -6.89
CA VAL A 200 -25.69 13.95 -7.90
C VAL A 200 -26.41 13.30 -9.08
N THR A 201 -26.15 13.80 -10.28
CA THR A 201 -26.66 13.20 -11.53
C THR A 201 -25.51 13.08 -12.52
N ALA A 202 -25.60 12.15 -13.47
CA ALA A 202 -24.70 12.13 -14.61
C ALA A 202 -24.73 13.49 -15.31
N ASP A 203 -23.58 13.96 -15.79
CA ASP A 203 -23.52 15.22 -16.53
C ASP A 203 -24.42 15.17 -17.77
N GLY A 204 -25.41 16.05 -17.82
CA GLY A 204 -26.36 16.17 -18.93
C GLY A 204 -25.84 17.06 -20.06
N GLY A 205 -24.58 17.51 -19.99
CA GLY A 205 -23.99 18.47 -20.91
C GLY A 205 -24.50 19.90 -20.67
N ARG A 206 -24.95 20.20 -19.44
CA ARG A 206 -25.47 21.53 -19.10
C ARG A 206 -24.32 22.53 -19.08
N ALA A 207 -24.50 23.69 -19.73
CA ALA A 207 -23.47 24.73 -19.74
C ALA A 207 -23.08 25.11 -18.31
N ALA A 208 -21.77 25.29 -18.06
CA ALA A 208 -21.26 25.69 -16.76
C ALA A 208 -22.01 26.93 -16.25
N TRP A 209 -22.40 26.94 -14.97
CA TRP A 209 -23.15 28.05 -14.36
C TRP A 209 -22.32 29.34 -14.20
N ALA A 210 -20.99 29.26 -14.34
CA ALA A 210 -20.07 30.38 -14.14
C ALA A 210 -20.37 31.64 -14.97
N PRO A 211 -20.78 31.58 -16.26
CA PRO A 211 -21.15 32.75 -17.04
C PRO A 211 -22.49 33.37 -16.60
N GLN A 212 -23.38 32.60 -15.97
CA GLN A 212 -24.71 33.08 -15.55
C GLN A 212 -24.70 33.81 -14.20
N ILE A 213 -23.78 33.46 -13.30
CA ILE A 213 -23.58 34.20 -12.04
C ILE A 213 -22.92 35.57 -12.33
N ALA A 214 -22.00 35.63 -13.30
CA ALA A 214 -21.42 36.90 -13.74
C ALA A 214 -22.45 37.84 -14.39
N ALA A 215 -23.51 37.29 -14.99
CA ALA A 215 -24.60 38.06 -15.59
C ALA A 215 -25.71 38.46 -14.58
N SER A 216 -25.77 37.84 -13.40
CA SER A 216 -26.81 38.06 -12.40
C SER A 216 -26.37 38.83 -11.15
N SER A 217 -25.15 39.38 -11.14
CA SER A 217 -24.76 40.46 -10.21
C SER A 217 -25.04 41.84 -10.85
N PRO A 218 -26.22 42.45 -10.64
CA PRO A 218 -26.31 43.90 -10.73
C PRO A 218 -25.57 44.49 -9.53
N GLY A 219 -24.71 45.47 -9.79
CA GLY A 219 -24.03 46.22 -8.73
C GLY A 219 -25.03 46.75 -7.71
N SER A 220 -24.69 46.60 -6.43
CA SER A 220 -25.24 47.34 -5.29
C SER A 220 -24.19 47.35 -4.19
#